data_AF-A0A254QGB2-F1
#
_entry.id   AF-A0A254QGB2-F1
#
_cell.length_a   1.000
_cell.length_b   1.000
_cell.length_c   1.000
_cell.angle_alpha   90.00
_cell.angle_beta   90.00
_cell.angle_gamma   90.00
#
_symmetry.space_group_name_H-M   'P 1'
#
loop_
_entity.id
_entity.type
_entity.pdbx_description
1 polymer ?
#
loop_
_entity_poly.entity_id
_entity_poly.type
_entity_poly.pdbx_seq_one_letter_code
_entity_poly.pdbx_strand_id
1 'polypeptide(L)'
;MSELIQLGSHNERPMPPKADELNLRFSEQAIKELEGLKTHYPNLKACILPGLWIAQREYGGFLDGDAIAEVAHRLSRSYAEVQGVATFYSMYNTVHNPGKHKIEVCTCLSCHFNSAYRIRDYVSKKLGIKNGETTADGMFMLEEVECLNACDRAPVVQVGDRYFGPVDEKSIDALLEELRASEESTVVKMADQIVQVQLKAEERVGTIR
;
A
#
# COMPACT_ATOMS: atom_id res chain seq x y z
N MET A 1 -6.03 20.37 -6.61
CA MET A 1 -4.61 20.72 -6.43
C MET A 1 -4.41 20.91 -4.93
N SER A 2 -3.51 20.13 -4.32
CA SER A 2 -3.34 20.11 -2.86
C SER A 2 -2.87 21.48 -2.35
N GLU A 3 -3.51 22.02 -1.31
CA GLU A 3 -3.15 23.28 -0.66
C GLU A 3 -1.76 23.23 0.01
N LEU A 4 -1.15 22.04 0.07
CA LEU A 4 0.13 21.75 0.73
C LEU A 4 1.37 22.00 -0.15
N ILE A 5 1.18 22.43 -1.41
CA ILE A 5 2.30 22.70 -2.32
C ILE A 5 2.85 24.11 -2.06
N GLN A 6 3.95 24.20 -1.32
CA GLN A 6 4.70 25.45 -1.15
C GLN A 6 5.59 25.71 -2.37
N LEU A 7 5.20 26.65 -3.24
CA LEU A 7 6.02 27.06 -4.38
C LEU A 7 7.21 27.90 -3.90
N GLY A 8 8.43 27.41 -4.14
CA GLY A 8 9.67 28.18 -3.95
C GLY A 8 9.91 29.21 -5.06
N SER A 9 10.97 30.02 -4.95
CA SER A 9 11.40 30.91 -6.03
C SER A 9 11.86 30.13 -7.27
N HIS A 10 11.97 30.79 -8.44
CA HIS A 10 12.17 30.20 -9.78
C HIS A 10 13.31 29.17 -9.94
N ASN A 11 14.19 28.99 -8.95
CA ASN A 11 15.29 28.03 -9.00
C ASN A 11 15.55 27.28 -7.67
N GLU A 12 14.63 27.35 -6.71
CA GLU A 12 14.75 26.69 -5.41
C GLU A 12 13.89 25.44 -5.34
N ARG A 13 14.39 24.40 -4.66
CA ARG A 13 13.57 23.21 -4.39
C ARG A 13 12.39 23.62 -3.52
N PRO A 14 11.16 23.11 -3.78
CA PRO A 14 10.02 23.42 -2.94
C PRO A 14 10.32 23.02 -1.48
N MET A 15 9.88 23.84 -0.53
CA MET A 15 10.16 23.62 0.88
C MET A 15 9.35 22.43 1.44
N PRO A 16 9.86 21.77 2.50
CA PRO A 16 9.06 20.79 3.23
C PRO A 16 7.84 21.47 3.87
N PRO A 17 6.71 20.75 3.99
CA PRO A 17 5.54 21.27 4.70
C PRO A 17 5.88 21.57 6.18
N LYS A 18 5.31 22.65 6.71
CA LYS A 18 5.54 23.11 8.08
C LYS A 18 4.79 22.22 9.07
N ALA A 19 5.42 21.89 10.20
CA ALA A 19 4.79 21.06 11.23
C ALA A 19 3.48 21.65 11.76
N ASP A 20 3.40 22.99 11.87
CA ASP A 20 2.25 23.70 12.43
C ASP A 20 0.97 23.58 11.59
N GLU A 21 1.09 23.11 10.34
CA GLU A 21 0.00 22.96 9.38
C GLU A 21 -0.40 21.47 9.19
N LEU A 22 0.19 20.53 9.94
CA LEU A 22 0.06 19.08 9.72
C LEU A 22 -0.57 18.32 10.88
N ASN A 23 -1.42 17.34 10.55
CA ASN A 23 -1.90 16.34 11.49
C ASN A 23 -0.91 15.17 11.54
N LEU A 24 0.07 15.22 12.44
CA LEU A 24 1.05 14.14 12.60
C LEU A 24 0.41 12.93 13.31
N ARG A 25 0.39 11.76 12.65
CA ARG A 25 -0.23 10.51 13.16
C ARG A 25 0.75 9.37 13.42
N PHE A 26 2.03 9.51 13.07
CA PHE A 26 3.00 8.42 13.31
C PHE A 26 3.13 8.12 14.80
N SER A 27 2.94 6.85 15.16
CA SER A 27 3.25 6.33 16.49
C SER A 27 4.73 6.47 16.85
N GLU A 28 5.06 6.45 18.15
CA GLU A 28 6.45 6.47 18.61
C GLU A 28 7.29 5.34 17.99
N GLN A 29 6.68 4.18 17.75
CA GLN A 29 7.31 3.08 17.04
C GLN A 29 7.66 3.46 15.60
N ALA A 30 6.70 4.00 14.83
CA ALA A 30 6.93 4.43 13.45
C ALA A 30 8.03 5.50 13.34
N ILE A 31 8.11 6.41 14.31
CA ILE A 31 9.18 7.41 14.36
C ILE A 31 10.54 6.72 14.55
N LYS A 32 10.64 5.79 15.51
CA LYS A 32 11.88 5.07 15.79
C LYS A 32 12.32 4.20 14.60
N GLU A 33 11.38 3.52 13.96
CA GLU A 33 11.64 2.73 12.74
C GLU A 33 12.14 3.62 11.61
N LEU A 34 11.52 4.78 11.39
CA LEU A 34 11.96 5.74 10.37
C LEU A 34 13.38 6.27 10.66
N GLU A 35 13.69 6.61 11.91
CA GLU A 35 15.05 7.03 12.29
C GLU A 35 16.09 5.92 12.07
N GLY A 36 15.73 4.65 12.34
CA GLY A 36 16.57 3.50 12.01
C GLY A 36 16.83 3.40 10.50
N LEU A 37 15.77 3.46 9.70
CA LEU A 37 15.83 3.37 8.24
C LEU A 37 16.64 4.51 7.60
N LYS A 38 16.61 5.71 8.18
CA LYS A 38 17.47 6.82 7.72
C LYS A 38 18.95 6.47 7.74
N THR A 39 19.39 5.61 8.68
CA THR A 39 20.80 5.19 8.78
C THR A 39 21.22 4.20 7.69
N HIS A 40 20.27 3.58 6.98
CA HIS A 40 20.56 2.57 5.95
C HIS A 40 20.99 3.20 4.62
N TYR A 41 20.72 4.51 4.44
CA TYR A 41 20.93 5.19 3.18
C TYR A 41 21.88 6.38 3.33
N PRO A 42 22.82 6.59 2.39
CA PRO A 42 23.65 7.79 2.37
C PRO A 42 22.86 9.05 2.02
N ASN A 43 21.71 8.90 1.36
CA ASN A 43 20.82 9.99 0.97
C ASN A 43 19.39 9.70 1.43
N LEU A 44 18.84 10.63 2.22
CA LEU A 44 17.47 10.55 2.76
C LEU A 44 16.38 10.43 1.69
N LYS A 45 16.66 10.83 0.43
CA LYS A 45 15.73 10.64 -0.68
C LYS A 45 15.37 9.15 -0.89
N ALA A 46 16.31 8.23 -0.69
CA ALA A 46 16.04 6.80 -0.82
C ALA A 46 15.07 6.30 0.27
N CYS A 47 15.01 7.00 1.40
CA CYS A 47 14.12 6.70 2.53
C CYS A 47 12.65 7.09 2.26
N ILE A 48 12.32 7.69 1.11
CA ILE A 48 10.94 8.02 0.75
C ILE A 48 10.09 6.75 0.61
N LEU A 49 10.61 5.71 -0.04
CA LEU A 49 9.89 4.44 -0.20
C LEU A 49 9.54 3.78 1.15
N PRO A 50 10.51 3.48 2.04
CA PRO A 50 10.19 2.90 3.33
C PRO A 50 9.32 3.84 4.19
N GLY A 51 9.53 5.16 4.11
CA GLY A 51 8.71 6.15 4.80
C GLY A 51 7.24 6.14 4.37
N LEU A 52 6.97 5.94 3.08
CA LEU A 52 5.60 5.78 2.56
C LEU A 52 4.94 4.48 3.02
N TRP A 53 5.70 3.38 3.16
CA TRP A 53 5.16 2.15 3.75
C TRP A 53 4.79 2.31 5.22
N ILE A 54 5.63 3.01 6.00
CA ILE A 54 5.28 3.38 7.38
C ILE A 54 3.99 4.22 7.39
N ALA A 55 3.91 5.25 6.55
CA ALA A 55 2.71 6.07 6.47
C ALA A 55 1.46 5.26 6.08
N GLN A 56 1.58 4.34 5.13
CA GLN A 56 0.47 3.49 4.71
C GLN A 56 0.02 2.58 5.86
N ARG A 57 0.91 2.11 6.74
CA ARG A 57 0.54 1.38 7.96
C ARG A 57 -0.19 2.28 8.96
N GLU A 58 0.40 3.42 9.31
CA GLU A 58 -0.11 4.31 10.37
C GLU A 58 -1.45 4.98 9.98
N TYR A 59 -1.67 5.23 8.68
CA TYR A 59 -2.91 5.83 8.17
C TYR A 59 -3.96 4.78 7.76
N GLY A 60 -3.81 3.53 8.21
CA GLY A 60 -4.85 2.49 8.04
C GLY A 60 -4.97 1.96 6.61
N GLY A 61 -3.89 2.00 5.83
CA GLY A 61 -3.78 1.42 4.49
C GLY A 61 -3.92 2.40 3.34
N PHE A 62 -4.35 3.63 3.59
CA PHE A 62 -4.55 4.67 2.59
C PHE A 62 -3.60 5.86 2.82
N LEU A 63 -2.96 6.33 1.74
CA LEU A 63 -2.07 7.48 1.76
C LEU A 63 -2.81 8.73 1.32
N ASP A 64 -3.39 9.44 2.28
CA ASP A 64 -3.99 10.75 2.07
C ASP A 64 -2.92 11.87 2.00
N GLY A 65 -3.39 13.10 1.80
CA GLY A 65 -2.51 14.27 1.71
C GLY A 65 -1.69 14.47 2.99
N ASP A 66 -2.28 14.21 4.15
CA ASP A 66 -1.63 14.36 5.46
C ASP A 66 -0.54 13.31 5.64
N ALA A 67 -0.78 12.05 5.26
CA ALA A 67 0.20 10.97 5.29
C ALA A 67 1.46 11.29 4.46
N ILE A 68 1.24 11.77 3.23
CA ILE A 68 2.32 12.16 2.31
C ILE A 68 3.09 13.37 2.88
N ALA A 69 2.37 14.33 3.47
CA ALA A 69 2.98 15.52 4.03
C ALA A 69 3.78 15.23 5.31
N GLU A 70 3.33 14.31 6.15
CA GLU A 70 4.09 13.85 7.31
C GLU A 70 5.41 13.19 6.90
N VAL A 71 5.41 12.33 5.87
CA VAL A 71 6.65 11.74 5.33
C VAL A 71 7.57 12.82 4.77
N ALA A 72 7.03 13.77 4.02
CA ALA A 72 7.78 14.89 3.47
C ALA A 72 8.44 15.73 4.57
N HIS A 73 7.69 16.04 5.63
CA HIS A 73 8.19 16.75 6.81
C HIS A 73 9.34 15.99 7.48
N ARG A 74 9.13 14.71 7.83
CA ARG A 74 10.10 13.88 8.56
C ARG A 74 11.39 13.58 7.79
N LEU A 75 11.33 13.57 6.46
CA LEU A 75 12.49 13.39 5.58
C LEU A 75 13.11 14.71 5.10
N SER A 76 12.54 15.86 5.52
CA SER A 76 12.93 17.20 5.07
C SER A 76 12.93 17.31 3.54
N ARG A 77 11.84 16.84 2.91
CA ARG A 77 11.62 16.86 1.45
C ARG A 77 10.36 17.63 1.11
N SER A 78 10.28 18.08 -0.14
CA SER A 78 9.07 18.74 -0.63
C SER A 78 7.90 17.75 -0.69
N TYR A 79 6.69 18.25 -0.43
CA TYR A 79 5.45 17.50 -0.64
C TYR A 79 5.35 16.98 -2.09
N ALA A 80 5.69 17.82 -3.08
CA ALA A 80 5.63 17.45 -4.49
C ALA A 80 6.56 16.27 -4.85
N GLU A 81 7.76 16.20 -4.27
CA GLU A 81 8.69 15.09 -4.50
C GLU A 81 8.14 13.78 -3.92
N VAL A 82 7.62 13.81 -2.69
CA VAL A 82 7.04 12.62 -2.05
C VAL A 82 5.75 12.19 -2.75
N GLN A 83 4.88 13.15 -3.10
CA GLN A 83 3.66 12.88 -3.84
C GLN A 83 3.96 12.24 -5.20
N GLY A 84 4.96 12.75 -5.93
CA GLY A 84 5.37 12.18 -7.21
C GLY A 84 5.78 10.71 -7.08
N VAL A 85 6.53 10.36 -6.03
CA VAL A 85 6.90 8.96 -5.73
C VAL A 85 5.67 8.13 -5.34
N ALA A 86 4.81 8.65 -4.46
CA ALA A 86 3.61 7.95 -4.00
C ALA A 86 2.65 7.63 -5.14
N THR A 87 2.51 8.53 -6.13
CA THR A 87 1.65 8.29 -7.30
C THR A 87 2.29 7.44 -8.39
N PHE A 88 3.61 7.27 -8.35
CA PHE A 88 4.34 6.52 -9.39
C PHE A 88 4.29 5.00 -9.16
N TYR A 89 4.39 4.55 -7.91
CA TYR A 89 4.35 3.13 -7.57
C TYR A 89 2.93 2.68 -7.23
N SER A 90 2.42 1.67 -7.94
CA SER A 90 1.05 1.14 -7.77
C SER A 90 0.77 0.52 -6.40
N MET A 91 1.80 0.13 -5.66
CA MET A 91 1.66 -0.46 -4.31
C MET A 91 1.20 0.53 -3.25
N TYR A 92 1.36 1.84 -3.52
CA TYR A 92 0.94 2.91 -2.64
C TYR A 92 -0.50 3.33 -2.95
N ASN A 93 -1.40 3.12 -1.99
CA ASN A 93 -2.82 3.37 -2.21
C ASN A 93 -3.11 4.87 -2.02
N THR A 94 -3.09 5.62 -3.12
CA THR A 94 -3.25 7.10 -3.11
C THR A 94 -4.56 7.59 -3.72
N VAL A 95 -5.23 6.77 -4.55
CA VAL A 95 -6.43 7.18 -5.30
C VAL A 95 -7.70 6.66 -4.65
N HIS A 96 -7.71 5.39 -4.25
CA HIS A 96 -8.87 4.72 -3.67
C HIS A 96 -8.51 4.16 -2.30
N ASN A 97 -9.42 4.29 -1.33
CA ASN A 97 -9.26 3.66 -0.03
C ASN A 97 -9.37 2.14 -0.23
N PRO A 98 -8.31 1.35 0.08
CA PRO A 98 -8.28 -0.07 -0.22
C PRO A 98 -9.19 -0.93 0.66
N GLY A 99 -9.88 -0.31 1.62
CA GLY A 99 -10.66 -1.02 2.61
C GLY A 99 -9.78 -1.92 3.47
N LYS A 100 -10.40 -2.91 4.11
CA LYS A 100 -9.69 -3.85 4.98
C LYS A 100 -8.85 -4.85 4.18
N HIS A 101 -9.38 -5.32 3.06
CA HIS A 101 -8.78 -6.33 2.20
C HIS A 101 -8.76 -5.88 0.73
N LYS A 102 -7.56 -5.69 0.21
CA LYS A 102 -7.34 -5.45 -1.22
C LYS A 102 -7.13 -6.79 -1.93
N ILE A 103 -8.00 -7.09 -2.90
CA ILE A 103 -7.95 -8.30 -3.72
C ILE A 103 -7.40 -7.92 -5.09
N GLU A 104 -6.21 -8.44 -5.39
CA GLU A 104 -5.46 -8.12 -6.60
C GLU A 104 -5.48 -9.34 -7.53
N VAL A 105 -6.12 -9.22 -8.70
CA VAL A 105 -6.27 -10.31 -9.67
C VAL A 105 -5.31 -10.10 -10.84
N CYS A 106 -4.39 -11.03 -11.06
CA CYS A 106 -3.46 -10.99 -12.18
C CYS A 106 -4.18 -11.29 -13.50
N THR A 107 -4.15 -10.37 -14.46
CA THR A 107 -4.75 -10.57 -15.80
C THR A 107 -3.70 -10.65 -16.92
N CYS A 108 -2.42 -10.71 -16.56
CA CYS A 108 -1.29 -10.92 -17.46
C CYS A 108 -1.36 -12.26 -18.21
N LEU A 109 -0.55 -12.41 -19.26
CA LEU A 109 -0.65 -13.46 -20.30
C LEU A 109 -0.98 -14.88 -19.77
N SER A 110 -0.17 -15.43 -18.86
CA SER A 110 -0.38 -16.78 -18.34
C SER A 110 -1.70 -16.92 -17.57
N CYS A 111 -2.08 -15.90 -16.79
CA CYS A 111 -3.34 -15.88 -16.06
C CYS A 111 -4.53 -15.66 -17.01
N HIS A 112 -4.37 -14.85 -18.05
CA HIS A 112 -5.39 -14.66 -19.09
C HIS A 112 -5.75 -15.98 -19.79
N PHE A 113 -4.76 -16.79 -20.21
CA PHE A 113 -5.01 -18.11 -20.80
C PHE A 113 -5.72 -19.07 -19.83
N ASN A 114 -5.54 -18.89 -18.53
CA ASN A 114 -6.23 -19.65 -17.48
C ASN A 114 -7.51 -18.94 -16.99
N SER A 115 -8.14 -18.12 -17.85
CA SER A 115 -9.43 -17.47 -17.60
C SER A 115 -9.46 -16.48 -16.43
N ALA A 116 -8.37 -15.78 -16.13
CA ALA A 116 -8.33 -14.82 -15.01
C ALA A 116 -9.37 -13.68 -15.11
N TYR A 117 -9.72 -13.23 -16.32
CA TYR A 117 -10.79 -12.25 -16.51
C TYR A 117 -12.14 -12.76 -15.99
N ARG A 118 -12.43 -14.05 -16.15
CA ARG A 118 -13.63 -14.69 -15.59
C ARG A 118 -13.60 -14.68 -14.06
N ILE A 119 -12.43 -14.90 -13.46
CA ILE A 119 -12.25 -14.83 -12.00
C ILE A 119 -12.47 -13.41 -11.49
N ARG A 120 -11.85 -12.41 -12.13
CA ARG A 120 -12.06 -10.98 -11.80
C ARG A 120 -13.55 -10.61 -11.87
N ASP A 121 -14.23 -10.99 -12.94
CA ASP A 121 -15.65 -10.69 -13.15
C ASP A 121 -16.55 -11.41 -12.14
N TYR A 122 -16.16 -12.63 -11.75
CA TYR A 122 -16.85 -13.38 -10.69
C TYR A 122 -16.73 -12.66 -9.34
N VAL A 123 -15.53 -12.22 -8.96
CA VAL A 123 -15.29 -11.45 -7.72
C VAL A 123 -16.09 -10.14 -7.75
N SER A 124 -16.03 -9.40 -8.86
CA SER A 124 -16.80 -8.17 -9.08
C SER A 124 -18.30 -8.39 -8.86
N LYS A 125 -18.87 -9.45 -9.46
CA LYS A 125 -20.28 -9.80 -9.30
C LYS A 125 -20.65 -10.20 -7.87
N LYS A 126 -19.78 -10.94 -7.18
CA LYS A 126 -20.01 -11.40 -5.80
C LYS A 126 -20.00 -10.24 -4.79
N LEU A 127 -19.10 -9.28 -4.99
CA LEU A 127 -18.94 -8.13 -4.12
C LEU A 127 -19.84 -6.95 -4.52
N GLY A 128 -20.39 -6.96 -5.75
CA GLY A 128 -21.24 -5.89 -6.24
C GLY A 128 -20.49 -4.59 -6.57
N ILE A 129 -19.18 -4.68 -6.84
CA ILE A 129 -18.28 -3.56 -7.12
C ILE A 129 -17.56 -3.75 -8.46
N LYS A 130 -17.09 -2.67 -9.07
CA LYS A 130 -16.25 -2.74 -10.28
C LYS A 130 -14.76 -2.81 -9.92
N ASN A 131 -13.94 -2.99 -10.96
CA ASN A 131 -12.50 -2.85 -10.84
C ASN A 131 -12.13 -1.45 -10.34
N GLY A 132 -11.25 -1.37 -9.34
CA GLY A 132 -10.81 -0.13 -8.69
C GLY A 132 -11.79 0.43 -7.65
N GLU A 133 -12.90 -0.26 -7.38
CA GLU A 133 -13.89 0.17 -6.39
C GLU A 133 -13.75 -0.62 -5.07
N THR A 134 -14.23 0.00 -4.00
CA THR A 134 -14.28 -0.57 -2.65
C THR A 134 -15.73 -0.75 -2.24
N THR A 135 -16.03 -1.85 -1.55
CA THR A 135 -17.38 -2.16 -1.06
C THR A 135 -17.86 -1.09 -0.07
N ALA A 136 -19.17 -0.88 0.00
CA ALA A 136 -19.77 0.17 0.83
C ALA A 136 -19.52 -0.01 2.33
N ASP A 137 -19.27 -1.24 2.78
CA ASP A 137 -18.88 -1.59 4.15
C ASP A 137 -17.38 -1.39 4.42
N GLY A 138 -16.59 -1.01 3.40
CA GLY A 138 -15.15 -0.81 3.51
C GLY A 138 -14.33 -2.09 3.68
N MET A 139 -14.93 -3.26 3.48
CA MET A 139 -14.26 -4.55 3.71
C MET A 139 -13.35 -4.97 2.56
N PHE A 140 -13.78 -4.78 1.31
CA PHE A 140 -13.08 -5.31 0.14
C PHE A 140 -12.86 -4.25 -0.93
N MET A 141 -11.67 -4.22 -1.50
CA MET A 141 -11.37 -3.55 -2.78
C MET A 141 -10.99 -4.60 -3.81
N LEU A 142 -11.45 -4.44 -5.05
CA LEU A 142 -11.03 -5.26 -6.18
C LEU A 142 -10.13 -4.44 -7.10
N GLU A 143 -8.94 -4.95 -7.39
CA GLU A 143 -8.04 -4.37 -8.38
C GLU A 143 -7.51 -5.43 -9.36
N GLU A 144 -7.59 -5.12 -10.63
CA GLU A 144 -6.89 -5.81 -11.70
C GLU A 144 -5.44 -5.35 -11.71
N VAL A 145 -4.53 -6.31 -11.65
CA VAL A 145 -3.10 -6.06 -11.62
C VAL A 145 -2.39 -6.82 -12.73
N GLU A 146 -1.18 -6.35 -13.01
CA GLU A 146 -0.26 -6.99 -13.94
C GLU A 146 0.41 -8.22 -13.30
N CYS A 147 1.52 -8.68 -13.87
CA CYS A 147 2.20 -9.90 -13.47
C CYS A 147 2.57 -9.93 -11.98
N LEU A 148 2.02 -10.93 -11.29
CA LEU A 148 2.28 -11.25 -9.87
C LEU A 148 3.42 -12.26 -9.66
N ASN A 149 4.19 -12.58 -10.72
CA ASN A 149 5.35 -13.49 -10.67
C ASN A 149 5.08 -14.89 -10.07
N ALA A 150 3.84 -15.38 -10.16
CA ALA A 150 3.42 -16.70 -9.67
C ALA A 150 2.75 -17.52 -10.79
N CYS A 151 3.31 -17.45 -11.99
CA CYS A 151 2.72 -18.05 -13.20
C CYS A 151 2.59 -19.58 -13.15
N ASP A 152 3.34 -20.25 -12.27
CA ASP A 152 3.23 -21.69 -11.98
C ASP A 152 1.89 -22.08 -11.36
N ARG A 153 1.16 -21.11 -10.79
CA ARG A 153 -0.12 -21.28 -10.10
C ARG A 153 -1.26 -20.50 -10.76
N ALA A 154 -1.16 -20.21 -12.06
CA ALA A 154 -2.18 -19.45 -12.78
C ALA A 154 -3.56 -20.16 -12.76
N PRO A 155 -4.69 -19.43 -12.61
CA PRO A 155 -4.78 -17.98 -12.37
C PRO A 155 -4.47 -17.62 -10.91
N VAL A 156 -3.88 -16.44 -10.70
CA VAL A 156 -3.38 -16.00 -9.39
C VAL A 156 -4.15 -14.79 -8.88
N VAL A 157 -4.44 -14.82 -7.58
CA VAL A 157 -4.95 -13.67 -6.81
C VAL A 157 -4.01 -13.41 -5.64
N GLN A 158 -3.74 -12.14 -5.36
CA GLN A 158 -3.01 -11.71 -4.17
C GLN A 158 -3.94 -10.97 -3.21
N VAL A 159 -3.76 -11.22 -1.91
CA VAL A 159 -4.41 -10.46 -0.84
C VAL A 159 -3.38 -10.19 0.25
N GLY A 160 -2.93 -8.94 0.37
CA GLY A 160 -1.80 -8.59 1.24
C GLY A 160 -0.51 -9.28 0.78
N ASP A 161 0.15 -9.99 1.67
CA ASP A 161 1.39 -10.75 1.40
C ASP A 161 1.15 -12.17 0.85
N ARG A 162 -0.12 -12.61 0.77
CA ARG A 162 -0.48 -13.98 0.40
C ARG A 162 -0.87 -14.10 -1.07
N TYR A 163 -0.33 -15.12 -1.72
CA TYR A 163 -0.64 -15.49 -3.11
C TYR A 163 -1.49 -16.76 -3.13
N PHE A 164 -2.63 -16.67 -3.81
CA PHE A 164 -3.60 -17.75 -3.99
C PHE A 164 -3.59 -18.18 -5.45
N GLY A 165 -3.48 -19.48 -5.68
CA GLY A 165 -3.46 -20.06 -7.01
C GLY A 165 -3.15 -21.56 -6.97
N PRO A 166 -3.65 -22.35 -7.93
CA PRO A 166 -4.62 -21.97 -8.95
C PRO A 166 -6.00 -21.70 -8.33
N VAL A 167 -6.64 -20.58 -8.70
CA VAL A 167 -7.97 -20.23 -8.18
C VAL A 167 -9.09 -20.61 -9.13
N ASP A 168 -10.20 -21.05 -8.55
CA ASP A 168 -11.50 -21.21 -9.18
C ASP A 168 -12.61 -20.47 -8.39
N GLU A 169 -13.83 -20.46 -8.92
CA GLU A 169 -14.98 -19.78 -8.29
C GLU A 169 -15.25 -20.26 -6.84
N LYS A 170 -14.99 -21.54 -6.52
CA LYS A 170 -15.18 -22.10 -5.17
C LYS A 170 -14.11 -21.65 -4.20
N SER A 171 -12.85 -21.65 -4.64
CA SER A 171 -11.72 -21.18 -3.84
C SER A 171 -11.83 -19.67 -3.55
N ILE A 172 -12.38 -18.89 -4.50
CA ILE A 172 -12.69 -17.48 -4.29
C ILE A 172 -13.77 -17.30 -3.24
N ASP A 173 -14.85 -18.09 -3.29
CA ASP A 173 -15.90 -18.02 -2.26
C ASP A 173 -15.34 -18.32 -0.87
N ALA A 174 -14.52 -19.38 -0.74
CA ALA A 174 -13.86 -19.72 0.51
C ALA A 174 -12.90 -18.60 0.97
N LEU A 175 -12.13 -18.00 0.06
CA LEU A 175 -11.24 -16.88 0.35
C LEU A 175 -12.03 -15.66 0.87
N LEU A 176 -13.14 -15.31 0.22
CA LEU A 176 -13.98 -14.19 0.66
C LEU A 176 -14.59 -14.43 2.04
N GLU A 177 -15.00 -15.67 2.36
CA GLU A 177 -15.48 -16.04 3.68
C GLU A 177 -14.38 -15.96 4.75
N GLU A 178 -13.18 -16.47 4.44
CA GLU A 178 -12.00 -16.37 5.32
C GLU A 178 -11.69 -14.91 5.65
N LEU A 179 -11.66 -14.05 4.63
CA LEU A 179 -11.36 -12.63 4.80
C LEU A 179 -12.46 -11.89 5.57
N ARG A 180 -13.74 -12.23 5.37
CA ARG A 180 -14.84 -11.66 6.17
C ARG A 180 -14.71 -11.99 7.66
N ALA A 181 -14.23 -13.19 7.97
CA ALA A 181 -14.01 -13.62 9.35
C ALA A 181 -12.74 -13.02 9.98
N SER A 182 -11.82 -12.48 9.17
CA SER A 182 -10.59 -11.87 9.66
C SER A 182 -10.85 -10.51 10.31
N GLU A 183 -10.32 -10.33 11.52
CA GLU A 183 -10.35 -9.03 12.21
C GLU A 183 -9.21 -8.10 11.76
N GLU A 184 -8.13 -8.64 11.21
CA GLU A 184 -6.95 -7.85 10.78
C GLU A 184 -7.10 -7.31 9.34
N SER A 185 -6.61 -6.09 9.09
CA SER A 185 -6.45 -5.56 7.72
C SER A 185 -5.24 -6.17 7.04
N THR A 186 -5.45 -6.79 5.87
CA THR A 186 -4.34 -7.37 5.10
C THR A 186 -3.47 -6.29 4.47
N VAL A 187 -4.03 -5.10 4.20
CA VAL A 187 -3.28 -3.95 3.65
C VAL A 187 -2.29 -3.41 4.69
N VAL A 188 -2.76 -3.18 5.92
CA VAL A 188 -1.93 -2.69 7.02
C VAL A 188 -0.87 -3.73 7.40
N LYS A 189 -1.26 -5.01 7.44
CA LYS A 189 -0.34 -6.13 7.72
C LYS A 189 0.78 -6.22 6.69
N MET A 190 0.45 -6.13 5.40
CA MET A 190 1.45 -6.13 4.33
C MET A 190 2.41 -4.95 4.46
N ALA A 191 1.88 -3.75 4.75
CA ALA A 191 2.72 -2.57 4.96
C ALA A 191 3.68 -2.76 6.15
N ASP A 192 3.19 -3.30 7.27
CA ASP A 192 4.03 -3.60 8.43
C ASP A 192 5.14 -4.61 8.10
N GLN A 193 4.80 -5.74 7.46
CA GLN A 193 5.78 -6.74 7.07
C GLN A 193 6.87 -6.15 6.15
N ILE A 194 6.48 -5.30 5.21
CA ILE A 194 7.43 -4.62 4.31
C ILE A 194 8.38 -3.71 5.10
N VAL A 195 7.89 -2.99 6.10
CA VAL A 195 8.74 -2.19 6.99
C VAL A 195 9.68 -3.09 7.79
N GLN A 196 9.17 -4.18 8.38
CA GLN A 196 9.99 -5.07 9.20
C GLN A 196 11.12 -5.75 8.42
N VAL A 197 10.92 -6.11 7.14
CA VAL A 197 12.00 -6.70 6.33
C VAL A 197 13.09 -5.68 5.96
N GLN A 198 12.74 -4.39 5.89
CA GLN A 198 13.67 -3.31 5.60
C GLN A 198 14.50 -2.91 6.82
N LEU A 199 14.02 -3.18 8.03
CA LEU A 199 14.77 -2.96 9.28
C LEU A 199 15.85 -4.03 9.49
N LYS A 200 16.97 -3.64 10.10
CA LYS A 200 17.98 -4.60 10.58
C LYS A 200 17.40 -5.44 11.70
N ALA A 201 17.96 -6.63 11.92
CA ALA A 201 17.49 -7.54 12.96
C ALA A 201 17.41 -6.90 14.37
N GLU A 202 18.33 -5.98 14.67
CA GLU A 202 18.42 -5.24 15.94
C GLU A 202 17.36 -4.14 16.09
N GLU A 203 16.79 -3.68 14.98
CA GLU A 203 15.85 -2.56 14.90
C GLU A 203 14.39 -3.04 14.84
N ARG A 204 14.17 -4.33 14.54
CA ARG A 204 12.84 -4.96 14.46
C ARG A 204 12.18 -5.00 15.84
N VAL A 205 10.95 -4.50 15.91
CA VAL A 205 10.12 -4.56 17.12
C VAL A 205 9.04 -5.61 16.90
N GLY A 206 9.11 -6.73 17.63
CA GLY A 206 8.15 -7.82 17.53
C GLY A 206 8.72 -9.08 16.85
N THR A 207 8.29 -10.25 17.33
CA THR A 207 8.80 -11.54 16.88
C THR A 207 8.24 -11.87 15.50
N ILE A 208 9.10 -11.90 14.48
CA ILE A 208 8.82 -12.65 13.25
C ILE A 208 8.78 -14.12 13.67
N ARG A 209 7.58 -14.68 13.87
CA ARG A 209 7.34 -16.11 14.00
C ARG A 209 6.71 -16.63 12.72
#